data_AF-A0A7C4GUM7-F1
#
_entry.id   AF-A0A7C4GUM7-F1
#
_cell.length_a   1.000
_cell.length_b   1.000
_cell.length_c   1.000
_cell.angle_alpha   90.00
_cell.angle_beta   90.00
_cell.angle_gamma   90.00
#
_symmetry.space_group_name_H-M   'P 1'
#
loop_
_entity.id
_entity.type
_entity.pdbx_description
1 polymer ?
#
loop_
_entity_poly.entity_id
_entity_poly.type
_entity_poly.pdbx_seq_one_letter_code
_entity_poly.pdbx_strand_id
1 'polypeptide(L)'
;MKRVVVIAKGDVQRVGYRDEVERIARKLGLTGYVENLKPYNVKIVAEGDEDKLRQFIGLLKIQKYPIFVEELDVSWHDATGEFSYFEIKRGDWREELFERLDAAGRLLHRSVELGEKSVELGEKNLKLAERSVELGEKNVELAERSVELGEKNLKLVEKSVELGKMSVELAEKNLKLIEKSVGLGEKSVIIGEEILRAMREESEKTREVVREESEKTRSEIKLLRSDLREYIEVSLKDIRNRIMEIEAALKRAGIM
;
A
#
# COMPACT_ATOMS: atom_id res chain seq x y z
N MET A 1 78.06 38.80 -14.72
CA MET A 1 76.67 39.24 -14.98
C MET A 1 76.31 38.88 -16.41
N LYS A 2 75.04 38.57 -16.66
CA LYS A 2 74.50 38.26 -17.99
C LYS A 2 73.30 39.16 -18.27
N ARG A 3 72.90 39.23 -19.54
CA ARG A 3 71.70 39.91 -20.02
C ARG A 3 70.78 38.90 -20.67
N VAL A 4 69.48 39.02 -20.41
CA VAL A 4 68.44 38.28 -21.12
C VAL A 4 67.51 39.25 -21.84
N VAL A 5 67.18 38.94 -23.08
CA VAL A 5 66.08 39.57 -23.81
C VAL A 5 64.99 38.53 -23.99
N VAL A 6 63.82 38.79 -23.41
CA VAL A 6 62.64 37.93 -23.46
C VAL A 6 61.53 38.63 -24.23
N ILE A 7 60.92 37.93 -25.20
CA ILE A 7 59.69 38.37 -25.87
C ILE A 7 58.57 37.46 -25.38
N ALA A 8 57.60 38.05 -24.69
CA ALA A 8 56.40 37.36 -24.23
C ALA A 8 55.25 37.56 -25.22
N LYS A 9 54.58 36.46 -25.56
CA LYS A 9 53.40 36.41 -26.44
C LYS A 9 52.19 35.83 -25.69
N GLY A 10 50.99 36.24 -26.09
CA GLY A 10 49.71 35.83 -25.49
C GLY A 10 48.91 37.04 -24.97
N ASP A 11 48.05 36.81 -23.98
CA ASP A 11 47.31 37.86 -23.26
C ASP A 11 48.23 38.53 -22.24
N VAL A 12 49.19 39.30 -22.75
CA VAL A 12 50.25 39.96 -21.96
C VAL A 12 50.18 41.48 -22.01
N GLN A 13 49.33 42.06 -22.86
CA GLN A 13 49.11 43.50 -22.93
C GLN A 13 47.77 43.89 -22.29
N ARG A 14 47.70 45.11 -21.73
CA ARG A 14 46.50 45.69 -21.09
C ARG A 14 45.95 44.91 -19.88
N VAL A 15 46.69 43.91 -19.39
CA VAL A 15 46.30 43.01 -18.29
C VAL A 15 47.16 43.17 -17.02
N GLY A 16 48.06 44.16 -16.99
CA GLY A 16 48.96 44.41 -15.85
C GLY A 16 50.25 43.57 -15.82
N TYR A 17 50.56 42.85 -16.92
CA TYR A 17 51.75 42.01 -17.00
C TYR A 17 53.06 42.78 -16.75
N ARG A 18 53.22 43.99 -17.33
CA ARG A 18 54.41 44.83 -17.12
C ARG A 18 54.67 45.14 -15.64
N ASP A 19 53.60 45.41 -14.88
CA ASP A 19 53.68 45.68 -13.45
C ASP A 19 54.14 44.43 -12.67
N GLU A 20 53.69 43.24 -13.08
CA GLU A 20 54.12 41.97 -12.47
C GLU A 20 55.58 41.65 -12.82
N VAL A 21 55.99 41.86 -14.07
CA VAL A 21 57.38 41.69 -14.54
C VAL A 21 58.34 42.57 -13.73
N GLU A 22 58.01 43.85 -13.56
CA GLU A 22 58.82 44.77 -12.74
C GLU A 22 58.90 44.30 -11.28
N ARG A 23 57.78 43.86 -10.69
CA ARG A 23 57.76 43.35 -9.31
C ARG A 23 58.70 42.15 -9.14
N ILE A 24 58.66 41.21 -10.07
CA ILE A 24 59.53 40.02 -10.05
C ILE A 24 60.99 40.44 -10.22
N ALA A 25 61.30 41.34 -11.16
CA ALA A 25 62.65 41.82 -11.40
C ALA A 25 63.24 42.53 -10.17
N ARG A 26 62.46 43.42 -9.53
CA ARG A 26 62.84 44.09 -8.29
C ARG A 26 63.08 43.12 -7.14
N LYS A 27 62.22 42.11 -6.98
CA LYS A 27 62.36 41.08 -5.93
C LYS A 27 63.66 40.27 -6.08
N LEU A 28 64.09 40.04 -7.31
CA LEU A 28 65.32 39.33 -7.62
C LEU A 28 66.55 40.26 -7.68
N GLY A 29 66.38 41.58 -7.53
CA GLY A 29 67.48 42.54 -7.61
C GLY A 29 68.08 42.68 -9.01
N LEU A 30 67.26 42.49 -10.05
CA LEU A 30 67.64 42.62 -11.46
C LEU A 30 67.43 44.06 -11.95
N THR A 31 68.24 44.49 -12.92
CA THR A 31 68.08 45.79 -13.60
C THR A 31 67.68 45.58 -15.05
N GLY A 32 67.13 46.62 -15.70
CA GLY A 32 66.67 46.49 -17.09
C GLY A 32 65.38 47.25 -17.36
N TYR A 33 64.56 46.76 -18.29
CA TYR A 33 63.27 47.39 -18.56
C TYR A 33 62.26 46.43 -19.19
N VAL A 34 60.98 46.80 -19.12
CA VAL A 34 59.89 46.14 -19.85
C VAL A 34 59.10 47.15 -20.69
N GLU A 35 58.82 46.80 -21.94
CA GLU A 35 58.08 47.63 -22.89
C GLU A 35 57.06 46.82 -23.69
N ASN A 36 55.94 47.45 -24.06
CA ASN A 36 55.01 46.84 -25.00
C ASN A 36 55.54 47.01 -26.42
N LEU A 37 55.58 45.93 -27.19
CA LEU A 37 55.86 45.94 -28.62
C LEU A 37 54.55 45.86 -29.41
N LYS A 38 54.37 46.75 -30.38
CA LYS A 38 53.29 46.63 -31.36
C LYS A 38 53.54 45.40 -32.25
N PRO A 39 52.53 44.57 -32.59
CA PRO A 39 51.11 44.77 -32.26
C PRO A 39 50.70 44.29 -30.85
N TYR A 40 51.17 43.14 -30.34
CA TYR A 40 50.64 42.55 -29.09
C TYR A 40 51.68 41.90 -28.15
N ASN A 41 52.98 42.03 -28.41
CA ASN A 41 54.01 41.35 -27.62
C ASN A 41 54.56 42.24 -26.49
N VAL A 42 55.23 41.66 -25.51
CA VAL A 42 55.95 42.41 -24.47
C VAL A 42 57.42 42.05 -24.52
N LYS A 43 58.28 43.06 -24.63
CA LYS A 43 59.73 42.88 -24.59
C LYS A 43 60.25 43.21 -23.21
N ILE A 44 61.05 42.30 -22.69
CA ILE A 44 61.65 42.38 -21.37
C ILE A 44 63.16 42.26 -21.56
N VAL A 45 63.91 43.23 -21.05
CA VAL A 45 65.36 43.17 -20.98
C VAL A 45 65.74 43.16 -19.51
N ALA A 46 66.49 42.16 -19.07
CA ALA A 46 66.95 42.07 -17.69
C ALA A 46 68.44 41.73 -17.62
N GLU A 47 69.16 42.34 -16.69
CA GLU A 47 70.57 42.10 -16.41
C GLU A 47 70.77 41.73 -14.93
N GLY A 48 71.71 40.82 -14.67
CA GLY A 48 72.00 40.36 -13.31
C GLY A 48 72.83 39.08 -13.26
N ASP A 49 72.77 38.40 -12.10
CA ASP A 49 73.39 37.08 -11.92
C ASP A 49 72.62 36.03 -12.71
N GLU A 50 73.34 35.08 -13.32
CA GLU A 50 72.75 34.08 -14.21
C GLU A 50 71.66 33.24 -13.51
N ASP A 51 71.88 32.85 -12.26
CA ASP A 51 70.91 32.08 -11.47
C ASP A 51 69.59 32.85 -11.24
N LYS A 52 69.70 34.14 -10.92
CA LYS A 52 68.55 35.03 -10.74
C LYS A 52 67.81 35.26 -12.05
N LEU A 53 68.52 35.36 -13.17
CA LEU A 53 67.90 35.49 -14.50
C LEU A 53 67.16 34.22 -14.92
N ARG A 54 67.71 33.03 -14.63
CA ARG A 54 67.00 31.76 -14.86
C ARG A 54 65.72 31.67 -14.04
N GLN A 55 65.78 32.08 -12.77
CA GLN A 55 64.59 32.17 -11.90
C GLN A 55 63.58 33.18 -12.43
N PHE A 56 64.04 34.34 -12.88
CA PHE A 56 63.21 35.38 -13.48
C PHE A 56 62.43 34.86 -14.68
N ILE A 57 63.10 34.23 -15.65
CA ILE A 57 62.46 33.63 -16.84
C ILE A 57 61.38 32.61 -16.46
N GLY A 58 61.63 31.77 -15.45
CA GLY A 58 60.65 30.80 -14.97
C GLY A 58 59.38 31.44 -14.38
N LEU A 59 59.53 32.58 -13.70
CA LEU A 59 58.42 33.33 -13.11
C LEU A 59 57.64 34.18 -14.14
N LEU A 60 58.20 34.41 -15.33
CA LEU A 60 57.51 35.14 -16.39
C LEU A 60 56.38 34.34 -17.05
N LYS A 61 56.34 33.00 -16.92
CA LYS A 61 55.28 32.17 -17.51
C LYS A 61 54.01 32.18 -16.64
N ILE A 62 53.31 33.31 -16.63
CA ILE A 62 52.11 33.52 -15.83
C ILE A 62 50.88 32.93 -16.55
N GLN A 63 50.14 32.09 -15.83
CA GLN A 63 48.91 31.43 -16.28
C GLN A 63 47.78 31.72 -15.29
N LYS A 64 47.43 33.01 -15.15
CA LYS A 64 46.45 33.47 -14.18
C LYS A 64 45.66 34.63 -14.76
N TYR A 65 44.35 34.46 -14.92
CA TYR A 65 43.45 35.51 -15.36
C TYR A 65 43.68 36.83 -14.59
N PRO A 66 43.86 37.98 -15.27
CA PRO A 66 43.70 38.21 -16.71
C PRO A 66 44.96 38.00 -17.57
N ILE A 67 46.07 37.50 -17.03
CA ILE A 67 47.36 37.34 -17.72
C ILE A 67 47.53 35.89 -18.18
N PHE A 68 47.76 35.69 -19.49
CA PHE A 68 48.08 34.37 -20.04
C PHE A 68 49.27 34.47 -21.00
N VAL A 69 50.41 33.92 -20.57
CA VAL A 69 51.63 33.87 -21.37
C VAL A 69 51.69 32.56 -22.13
N GLU A 70 51.49 32.62 -23.44
CA GLU A 70 51.51 31.44 -24.33
C GLU A 70 52.94 30.99 -24.61
N GLU A 71 53.80 31.93 -24.96
CA GLU A 71 55.17 31.67 -25.40
C GLU A 71 56.14 32.73 -24.86
N LEU A 72 57.36 32.29 -24.56
CA LEU A 72 58.49 33.14 -24.15
C LEU A 72 59.68 32.84 -25.05
N ASP A 73 60.05 33.79 -25.91
CA ASP A 73 61.27 33.70 -26.70
C ASP A 73 62.43 34.32 -25.90
N VAL A 74 63.41 33.51 -25.51
CA VAL A 74 64.49 33.91 -24.60
C VAL A 74 65.83 33.91 -25.34
N SER A 75 66.56 35.02 -25.29
CA SER A 75 67.92 35.13 -25.82
C SER A 75 68.89 35.66 -24.77
N TRP A 76 70.07 35.04 -24.68
CA TRP A 76 71.11 35.37 -23.71
C TRP A 76 72.24 36.17 -24.36
N HIS A 77 72.72 37.19 -23.66
CA HIS A 77 73.77 38.10 -24.09
C HIS A 77 74.69 38.42 -22.91
N ASP A 78 75.84 39.04 -23.19
CA ASP A 78 76.68 39.61 -22.15
C ASP A 78 76.07 40.90 -21.60
N ALA A 79 76.25 41.14 -20.29
CA ALA A 79 75.69 42.32 -19.63
C ALA A 79 76.39 43.59 -20.13
N THR A 80 75.60 44.60 -20.51
CA THR A 80 76.13 45.91 -20.91
C THR A 80 76.37 46.82 -19.70
N GLY A 81 75.69 46.56 -18.57
CA GLY A 81 75.80 47.36 -17.34
C GLY A 81 75.15 48.73 -17.48
N GLU A 82 74.27 48.90 -18.47
CA GLU A 82 73.68 50.20 -18.82
C GLU A 82 72.47 50.58 -17.94
N PHE A 83 71.99 49.64 -17.10
CA PHE A 83 70.78 49.83 -16.30
C PHE A 83 71.09 49.89 -14.80
N SER A 84 70.73 50.99 -14.15
CA SER A 84 70.83 51.17 -12.69
C SER A 84 69.61 50.66 -11.92
N TYR A 85 68.45 50.56 -12.57
CA TYR A 85 67.20 50.06 -11.99
C TYR A 85 66.37 49.34 -13.07
N PHE A 86 65.26 48.72 -12.66
CA PHE A 86 64.31 48.11 -13.60
C PHE A 86 63.16 49.08 -13.88
N GLU A 87 62.93 49.43 -15.15
CA GLU A 87 61.94 50.44 -15.56
C GLU A 87 60.80 49.88 -16.42
N ILE A 88 59.58 50.39 -16.24
CA ILE A 88 58.47 50.16 -17.18
C ILE A 88 58.46 51.29 -18.20
N LYS A 89 58.77 50.98 -19.46
CA LYS A 89 58.60 51.92 -20.57
C LYS A 89 57.13 51.96 -20.99
N ARG A 90 56.51 53.13 -20.78
CA ARG A 90 55.12 53.41 -21.17
C ARG A 90 55.11 54.19 -22.48
N GLY A 91 54.13 53.89 -23.33
CA GLY A 91 53.88 54.65 -24.56
C GLY A 91 53.07 55.92 -24.28
N ASP A 92 52.27 56.36 -25.25
CA ASP A 92 51.29 57.44 -25.00
C ASP A 92 50.26 56.97 -23.97
N TRP A 93 50.21 57.68 -22.84
CA TRP A 93 49.25 57.45 -21.77
C TRP A 93 47.80 57.48 -22.25
N ARG A 94 47.45 58.31 -23.25
CA ARG A 94 46.08 58.41 -23.75
C ARG A 94 45.65 57.12 -24.44
N GLU A 95 46.47 56.59 -25.34
CA GLU A 95 46.22 55.31 -26.02
C GLU A 95 46.09 54.18 -24.99
N GLU A 96 47.05 54.06 -24.05
CA GLU A 96 47.00 53.01 -23.03
C GLU A 96 45.76 53.09 -22.12
N LEU A 97 45.24 54.29 -21.85
CA LEU A 97 44.03 54.50 -21.05
C LEU A 97 42.76 54.05 -21.78
N PHE A 98 42.56 54.47 -23.04
CA PHE A 98 41.40 54.08 -23.84
C PHE A 98 41.31 52.57 -23.99
N GLU A 99 42.45 51.93 -24.25
CA GLU A 99 42.55 50.49 -24.36
C GLU A 99 42.15 49.73 -23.08
N ARG A 100 42.51 50.29 -21.91
CA ARG A 100 42.10 49.75 -20.60
C ARG A 100 40.62 49.98 -20.32
N LEU A 101 40.07 51.14 -20.72
CA LEU A 101 38.64 51.44 -20.58
C LEU A 101 37.79 50.53 -21.46
N ASP A 102 38.22 50.23 -22.69
CA ASP A 102 37.53 49.26 -23.56
C ASP A 102 37.52 47.85 -22.96
N ALA A 103 38.64 47.43 -22.37
CA ALA A 103 38.72 46.15 -21.67
C ALA A 103 37.79 46.13 -20.45
N ALA A 104 37.79 47.19 -19.64
CA ALA A 104 36.89 47.32 -18.51
C ALA A 104 35.41 47.31 -18.95
N GLY A 105 35.07 48.01 -20.03
CA GLY A 105 33.72 48.02 -20.61
C GLY A 105 33.26 46.62 -21.04
N ARG A 106 34.11 45.85 -21.72
CA ARG A 106 33.81 44.45 -22.06
C ARG A 106 33.59 43.58 -20.84
N LEU A 107 34.40 43.74 -19.79
CA LEU A 107 34.24 43.00 -18.54
C LEU A 107 32.94 43.36 -17.83
N LEU A 108 32.60 44.65 -17.76
CA LEU A 108 31.36 45.12 -17.17
C LEU A 108 30.14 44.59 -17.92
N HIS A 109 30.15 44.64 -19.25
CA HIS A 109 29.07 44.09 -20.07
C HIS A 109 28.86 42.59 -19.81
N ARG A 110 29.95 41.81 -19.80
CA ARG A 110 29.89 40.39 -19.46
C ARG A 110 29.38 40.14 -18.04
N SER A 111 29.74 41.01 -17.10
CA SER A 111 29.26 40.92 -15.72
C SER A 111 27.75 41.15 -15.63
N VAL A 112 27.23 42.13 -16.36
CA VAL A 112 25.78 42.39 -16.47
C VAL A 112 25.07 41.20 -17.12
N GLU A 113 25.56 40.68 -18.24
CA GLU A 113 24.98 39.52 -18.94
C GLU A 113 24.91 38.27 -18.03
N LEU A 114 25.96 38.02 -17.25
CA LEU A 114 25.97 36.93 -16.27
C LEU A 114 24.98 37.18 -15.11
N GLY A 115 24.80 38.45 -14.71
CA GLY A 115 23.79 38.87 -13.75
C GLY A 115 22.37 38.57 -14.26
N GLU A 116 22.06 38.94 -15.50
CA GLU A 116 20.76 38.67 -16.13
C GLU A 116 20.47 37.17 -16.22
N LYS A 117 21.45 36.36 -16.65
CA LYS A 117 21.32 34.89 -16.68
C LYS A 117 21.08 34.30 -15.28
N SER A 118 21.72 34.87 -14.26
CA SER A 118 21.53 34.43 -12.87
C SER A 118 20.12 34.73 -12.38
N VAL A 119 19.57 35.90 -12.74
CA VAL A 119 18.19 36.28 -12.43
C VAL A 119 17.20 35.34 -13.15
N GLU A 120 17.40 35.08 -14.44
CA GLU A 120 16.53 34.18 -15.22
C GLU A 120 16.50 32.76 -14.61
N LEU A 121 17.64 32.23 -14.19
CA LEU A 121 17.73 30.95 -13.49
C LEU A 121 17.01 31.00 -12.13
N GLY A 122 17.14 32.12 -11.40
CA GLY A 122 16.40 32.37 -10.16
C GLY A 122 14.89 32.29 -10.35
N GLU A 123 14.36 32.94 -11.39
CA GLU A 123 12.93 32.90 -11.72
C GLU A 123 12.44 31.49 -12.09
N LYS A 124 13.23 30.74 -12.87
CA LYS A 124 12.91 29.34 -13.20
C LYS A 124 12.86 28.46 -11.95
N ASN A 125 13.80 28.64 -11.03
CA ASN A 125 13.82 27.94 -9.75
C ASN A 125 12.60 28.30 -8.89
N LEU A 126 12.19 29.58 -8.86
CA LEU A 126 11.00 30.01 -8.13
C LEU A 126 9.74 29.32 -8.66
N LYS A 127 9.56 29.29 -9.99
CA LYS A 127 8.43 28.58 -10.64
C LYS A 127 8.40 27.09 -10.34
N LEU A 128 9.56 26.45 -10.24
CA LEU A 128 9.66 25.04 -9.85
C LEU A 128 9.32 24.83 -8.37
N ALA A 129 9.73 25.76 -7.50
CA ALA A 129 9.38 25.73 -6.08
C ALA A 129 7.87 25.88 -5.87
N GLU A 130 7.22 26.83 -6.56
CA GLU A 130 5.76 27.01 -6.53
C GLU A 130 5.01 25.73 -6.94
N ARG A 131 5.40 25.10 -8.06
CA ARG A 131 4.81 23.81 -8.48
C ARG A 131 5.02 22.69 -7.46
N SER A 132 6.18 22.69 -6.78
CA SER A 132 6.47 21.70 -5.75
C SER A 132 5.57 21.87 -4.52
N VAL A 133 5.28 23.12 -4.14
CA VAL A 133 4.33 23.43 -3.08
C VAL A 133 2.90 23.01 -3.47
N GLU A 134 2.45 23.35 -4.68
CA GLU A 134 1.11 22.96 -5.17
C GLU A 134 0.91 21.43 -5.17
N LEU A 135 1.94 20.68 -5.61
CA LEU A 135 1.91 19.22 -5.56
C LEU A 135 1.91 18.69 -4.11
N GLY A 136 2.64 19.36 -3.21
CA GLY A 136 2.61 19.07 -1.78
C GLY A 136 1.21 19.22 -1.18
N GLU A 137 0.52 20.31 -1.49
CA GLU A 137 -0.85 20.57 -1.04
C GLU A 137 -1.84 19.51 -1.55
N LYS A 138 -1.78 19.15 -2.85
CA LYS A 138 -2.61 18.08 -3.41
C LYS A 138 -2.36 16.72 -2.74
N ASN A 139 -1.11 16.42 -2.39
CA ASN A 139 -0.79 15.18 -1.66
C ASN A 139 -1.39 15.17 -0.26
N VAL A 140 -1.40 16.31 0.44
CA VAL A 140 -2.05 16.44 1.76
C VAL A 140 -3.56 16.22 1.62
N GLU A 141 -4.21 16.85 0.64
CA GLU A 141 -5.65 16.68 0.39
C GLU A 141 -6.02 15.20 0.11
N LEU A 142 -5.22 14.51 -0.70
CA LEU A 142 -5.42 13.09 -0.99
C LEU A 142 -5.23 12.21 0.25
N ALA A 143 -4.28 12.56 1.13
CA ALA A 143 -4.06 11.84 2.38
C ALA A 143 -5.25 12.02 3.33
N GLU A 144 -5.76 13.24 3.49
CA GLU A 144 -6.95 13.53 4.31
C GLU A 144 -8.17 12.74 3.82
N ARG A 145 -8.41 12.72 2.50
CA ARG A 145 -9.52 11.95 1.90
C ARG A 145 -9.38 10.45 2.11
N SER A 146 -8.14 9.95 2.10
CA SER A 146 -7.86 8.53 2.38
C SER A 146 -8.16 8.17 3.84
N VAL A 147 -7.85 9.07 4.78
CA VAL A 147 -8.19 8.91 6.20
C VAL A 147 -9.72 8.92 6.39
N GLU A 148 -10.43 9.87 5.78
CA GLU A 148 -11.90 9.96 5.87
C GLU A 148 -12.59 8.68 5.36
N LEU A 149 -12.11 8.11 4.25
CA LEU A 149 -12.61 6.83 3.73
C LEU A 149 -12.29 5.67 4.68
N GLY A 150 -11.11 5.67 5.30
CA GLY A 150 -10.74 4.70 6.34
C GLY A 150 -11.70 4.73 7.52
N GLU A 151 -12.04 5.91 8.03
CA GLU A 151 -13.01 6.07 9.12
C GLU A 151 -14.41 5.60 8.74
N LYS A 152 -14.88 5.92 7.53
CA LYS A 152 -16.17 5.44 7.01
C LYS A 152 -16.21 3.91 6.94
N ASN A 153 -15.13 3.29 6.48
CA ASN A 153 -15.02 1.83 6.45
C ASN A 153 -15.05 1.21 7.85
N LEU A 154 -14.37 1.80 8.83
CA LEU A 154 -14.40 1.33 10.22
C LEU A 154 -15.82 1.35 10.79
N LYS A 155 -16.58 2.44 10.57
CA LYS A 155 -17.99 2.53 10.99
C LYS A 155 -18.87 1.45 10.35
N LEU A 156 -18.63 1.13 9.09
CA LEU A 156 -19.35 0.05 8.41
C LEU A 156 -19.00 -1.32 9.00
N VAL A 157 -17.73 -1.57 9.29
CA VAL A 157 -17.26 -2.80 9.93
C VAL A 157 -17.88 -2.95 11.32
N GLU A 158 -17.91 -1.91 12.13
CA GLU A 158 -18.58 -1.92 13.45
C GLU A 158 -20.05 -2.31 13.33
N LYS A 159 -20.80 -1.70 12.40
CA LYS A 159 -22.20 -2.02 12.16
C LYS A 159 -22.39 -3.46 11.68
N SER A 160 -21.49 -3.98 10.83
CA SER A 160 -21.52 -5.39 10.40
C SER A 160 -21.27 -6.34 11.57
N VAL A 161 -20.36 -6.00 12.48
CA VAL A 161 -20.10 -6.79 13.70
C VAL A 161 -21.32 -6.80 14.62
N GLU A 162 -21.99 -5.66 14.81
CA GLU A 162 -23.23 -5.58 15.60
C GLU A 162 -24.34 -6.47 15.02
N LEU A 163 -24.57 -6.40 13.70
CA LEU A 163 -25.53 -7.26 13.02
C LEU A 163 -25.18 -8.75 13.16
N GLY A 164 -23.89 -9.09 13.11
CA GLY A 164 -23.40 -10.43 13.39
C GLY A 164 -23.76 -10.91 14.79
N LYS A 165 -23.53 -10.08 15.82
CA LYS A 165 -23.89 -10.39 17.21
C LYS A 165 -25.40 -10.61 17.38
N MET A 166 -26.22 -9.73 16.79
CA MET A 166 -27.69 -9.89 16.84
C MET A 166 -28.15 -11.19 16.18
N SER A 167 -27.51 -11.58 15.06
CA SER A 167 -27.84 -12.83 14.36
C SER A 167 -27.52 -14.06 15.20
N VAL A 168 -26.40 -14.04 15.93
CA VAL A 168 -26.03 -15.11 16.88
C VAL A 168 -27.03 -15.19 18.03
N GLU A 169 -27.40 -14.05 18.63
CA GLU A 169 -28.38 -14.02 19.73
C GLU A 169 -29.76 -14.56 19.28
N LEU A 170 -30.17 -14.24 18.06
CA LEU A 170 -31.43 -14.76 17.50
C LEU A 170 -31.35 -16.28 17.28
N ALA A 171 -30.22 -16.79 16.80
CA ALA A 171 -29.99 -18.22 16.63
C ALA A 171 -30.04 -18.97 17.97
N GLU A 172 -29.44 -18.42 19.03
CA GLU A 172 -29.53 -18.98 20.38
C GLU A 172 -30.97 -19.02 20.91
N LYS A 173 -31.75 -17.96 20.70
CA LYS A 173 -33.17 -17.93 21.08
C LYS A 173 -33.97 -18.99 20.32
N ASN A 174 -33.71 -19.17 19.03
CA ASN A 174 -34.34 -20.20 18.23
C ASN A 174 -33.99 -21.61 18.72
N LEU A 175 -32.73 -21.89 19.06
CA LEU A 175 -32.33 -23.17 19.63
C LEU A 175 -33.07 -23.49 20.93
N LYS A 176 -33.22 -22.52 21.84
CA LYS A 176 -33.99 -22.70 23.07
C LYS A 176 -35.48 -23.00 22.81
N LEU A 177 -36.05 -22.41 21.77
CA LEU A 177 -37.44 -22.71 21.36
C LEU A 177 -37.55 -24.13 20.78
N ILE A 178 -36.58 -24.54 19.96
CA ILE A 178 -36.52 -25.91 19.42
C ILE A 178 -36.42 -26.93 20.56
N GLU A 179 -35.54 -26.73 21.54
CA GLU A 179 -35.42 -27.61 22.72
C GLU A 179 -36.77 -27.77 23.46
N LYS A 180 -37.48 -26.65 23.68
CA LYS A 180 -38.82 -26.70 24.30
C LYS A 180 -39.82 -27.48 23.46
N SER A 181 -39.84 -27.27 22.15
CA SER A 181 -40.73 -27.99 21.23
C SER A 181 -40.43 -29.49 21.21
N VAL A 182 -39.15 -29.88 21.19
CA VAL A 182 -38.73 -31.29 21.28
C VAL A 182 -39.20 -31.90 22.59
N GLY A 183 -38.99 -31.23 23.73
CA GLY A 183 -39.45 -31.74 25.03
C GLY A 183 -40.97 -31.85 25.15
N LEU A 184 -41.73 -30.98 24.48
CA LEU A 184 -43.19 -31.12 24.38
C LEU A 184 -43.58 -32.33 23.52
N GLY A 185 -42.86 -32.56 22.42
CA GLY A 185 -43.02 -33.73 21.56
C GLY A 185 -42.79 -35.03 22.34
N GLU A 186 -41.70 -35.13 23.08
CA GLU A 186 -41.39 -36.28 23.94
C GLU A 186 -42.50 -36.57 24.95
N LYS A 187 -43.01 -35.54 25.65
CA LYS A 187 -44.15 -35.69 26.57
C LYS A 187 -45.41 -36.20 25.86
N SER A 188 -45.64 -35.75 24.64
CA SER A 188 -46.81 -36.15 23.85
C SER A 188 -46.72 -37.62 23.43
N VAL A 189 -45.51 -38.11 23.11
CA VAL A 189 -45.25 -39.52 22.83
C VAL A 189 -45.52 -40.38 24.07
N ILE A 190 -44.99 -39.98 25.24
CA ILE A 190 -45.21 -40.70 26.51
C ILE A 190 -46.71 -40.83 26.81
N ILE A 191 -47.46 -39.73 26.71
CA ILE A 191 -48.91 -39.74 26.93
C ILE A 191 -49.61 -40.67 25.92
N GLY A 192 -49.19 -40.64 24.65
CA GLY A 192 -49.72 -41.54 23.62
C GLY A 192 -49.48 -43.02 23.94
N GLU A 193 -48.30 -43.37 24.44
CA GLU A 193 -47.98 -44.73 24.89
C GLU A 193 -48.80 -45.17 26.10
N GLU A 194 -49.02 -44.28 27.08
CA GLU A 194 -49.87 -44.54 28.24
C GLU A 194 -51.33 -44.78 27.84
N ILE A 195 -51.89 -43.95 26.95
CA ILE A 195 -53.25 -44.12 26.42
C ILE A 195 -53.37 -45.47 25.70
N LEU A 196 -52.41 -45.80 24.82
CA LEU A 196 -52.41 -47.09 24.12
C LEU A 196 -52.35 -48.28 25.08
N ARG A 197 -51.59 -48.17 26.18
CA ARG A 197 -51.54 -49.20 27.22
C ARG A 197 -52.89 -49.36 27.91
N ALA A 198 -53.50 -48.27 28.36
CA ALA A 198 -54.82 -48.29 29.00
C ALA A 198 -55.90 -48.89 28.07
N MET A 199 -55.91 -48.51 26.79
CA MET A 199 -56.84 -49.06 25.80
C MET A 199 -56.65 -50.57 25.57
N ARG A 200 -55.40 -51.06 25.61
CA ARG A 200 -55.11 -52.50 25.50
C ARG A 200 -55.64 -53.25 26.71
N GLU A 201 -55.37 -52.75 27.93
CA GLU A 201 -55.87 -53.35 29.17
C GLU A 201 -57.41 -53.39 29.20
N GLU A 202 -58.08 -52.32 28.78
CA GLU A 202 -59.54 -52.26 28.73
C GLU A 202 -60.14 -53.17 27.64
N SER A 203 -59.48 -53.26 26.48
CA SER A 203 -59.85 -54.23 25.44
C SER A 203 -59.68 -55.68 25.90
N GLU A 204 -58.63 -55.99 26.65
CA GLU A 204 -58.41 -57.32 27.23
C GLU A 204 -59.49 -57.68 28.25
N LYS A 205 -59.80 -56.77 29.19
CA LYS A 205 -60.91 -56.96 30.15
C LYS A 205 -62.25 -57.15 29.44
N THR A 206 -62.54 -56.34 28.43
CA THR A 206 -63.79 -56.44 27.66
C THR A 206 -63.86 -57.80 26.95
N ARG A 207 -62.76 -58.26 26.33
CA ARG A 207 -62.69 -59.58 25.70
C ARG A 207 -62.90 -60.71 26.71
N GLU A 208 -62.35 -60.59 27.90
CA GLU A 208 -62.49 -61.58 28.98
C GLU A 208 -63.95 -61.69 29.45
N VAL A 209 -64.60 -60.55 29.74
CA VAL A 209 -66.04 -60.51 30.11
C VAL A 209 -66.92 -61.08 29.00
N VAL A 210 -66.70 -60.68 27.75
CA VAL A 210 -67.47 -61.21 26.60
C VAL A 210 -67.29 -62.72 26.47
N ARG A 211 -66.07 -63.22 26.71
CA ARG A 211 -65.78 -64.65 26.68
C ARG A 211 -66.52 -65.39 27.79
N GLU A 212 -66.47 -64.92 29.03
CA GLU A 212 -67.17 -65.52 30.16
C GLU A 212 -68.69 -65.58 29.94
N GLU A 213 -69.30 -64.47 29.52
CA GLU A 213 -70.74 -64.41 29.23
C GLU A 213 -71.12 -65.29 28.03
N SER A 214 -70.26 -65.38 27.02
CA SER A 214 -70.47 -66.30 25.89
C SER A 214 -70.40 -67.76 26.35
N GLU A 215 -69.48 -68.10 27.26
CA GLU A 215 -69.36 -69.44 27.84
C GLU A 215 -70.59 -69.80 28.70
N LYS A 216 -71.08 -68.88 29.54
CA LYS A 216 -72.34 -69.02 30.30
C LYS A 216 -73.53 -69.21 29.38
N THR A 217 -73.74 -68.31 28.41
CA THR A 217 -74.82 -68.39 27.43
C THR A 217 -74.80 -69.72 26.69
N ARG A 218 -73.61 -70.17 26.27
CA ARG A 218 -73.44 -71.47 25.61
C ARG A 218 -73.81 -72.65 26.53
N SER A 219 -73.51 -72.55 27.83
CA SER A 219 -73.89 -73.57 28.81
C SER A 219 -75.40 -73.62 29.05
N GLU A 220 -76.08 -72.47 29.18
CA GLU A 220 -77.53 -72.39 29.32
C GLU A 220 -78.26 -72.91 28.09
N ILE A 221 -77.81 -72.55 26.88
CA ILE A 221 -78.36 -73.12 25.63
C ILE A 221 -78.22 -74.64 25.62
N LYS A 222 -77.12 -75.19 26.14
CA LYS A 222 -76.91 -76.63 26.24
C LYS A 222 -77.91 -77.29 27.21
N LEU A 223 -78.17 -76.66 28.35
CA LEU A 223 -79.19 -77.08 29.31
C LEU A 223 -80.60 -77.03 28.70
N LEU A 224 -81.02 -75.89 28.16
CA LEU A 224 -82.32 -75.73 27.51
C LEU A 224 -82.56 -76.75 26.39
N ARG A 225 -81.52 -77.05 25.59
CA ARG A 225 -81.59 -78.12 24.57
C ARG A 225 -81.80 -79.50 25.18
N SER A 226 -81.18 -79.76 26.34
CA SER A 226 -81.41 -81.00 27.09
C SER A 226 -82.85 -81.07 27.60
N ASP A 227 -83.33 -80.00 28.24
CA ASP A 227 -84.69 -79.93 28.79
C ASP A 227 -85.76 -80.07 27.69
N LEU A 228 -85.57 -79.38 26.55
CA LEU A 228 -86.46 -79.50 25.40
C LEU A 228 -86.46 -80.92 24.83
N ARG A 229 -85.28 -81.56 24.75
CA ARG A 229 -85.17 -82.94 24.29
C ARG A 229 -85.94 -83.88 25.22
N GLU A 230 -85.79 -83.72 26.54
CA GLU A 230 -86.53 -84.49 27.54
C GLU A 230 -88.04 -84.26 27.41
N TYR A 231 -88.49 -83.00 27.30
CA TYR A 231 -89.90 -82.67 27.09
C TYR A 231 -90.47 -83.29 25.81
N ILE A 232 -89.74 -83.25 24.70
CA ILE A 232 -90.15 -83.87 23.43
C ILE A 232 -90.22 -85.39 23.58
N GLU A 233 -89.23 -86.02 24.22
CA GLU A 233 -89.22 -87.46 24.46
C GLU A 233 -90.43 -87.89 25.32
N VAL A 234 -90.74 -87.15 26.38
CA VAL A 234 -91.93 -87.37 27.24
C VAL A 234 -93.22 -87.14 26.46
N SER A 235 -93.34 -86.02 25.76
CA SER A 235 -94.56 -85.68 25.00
C SER A 235 -94.83 -86.67 23.87
N LEU A 236 -93.80 -87.11 23.15
CA LEU A 236 -93.93 -88.16 22.12
C LEU A 236 -94.32 -89.50 22.72
N LYS A 237 -93.85 -89.81 23.93
CA LYS A 237 -94.25 -91.01 24.67
C LYS A 237 -95.74 -90.94 25.07
N ASP A 238 -96.20 -89.80 25.58
CA ASP A 238 -97.60 -89.57 25.90
C ASP A 238 -98.51 -89.60 24.67
N ILE A 239 -98.08 -88.97 23.56
CA ILE A 239 -98.79 -89.07 22.27
C ILE A 239 -98.86 -90.52 21.83
N ARG A 240 -97.77 -91.28 21.91
CA ARG A 240 -97.76 -92.72 21.61
C ARG A 240 -98.75 -93.49 22.49
N ASN A 241 -98.76 -93.22 23.80
CA ASN A 241 -99.69 -93.85 24.73
C ASN A 241 -101.16 -93.54 24.38
N ARG A 242 -101.47 -92.27 24.10
CA ARG A 242 -102.83 -91.85 23.68
C ARG A 242 -103.23 -92.47 22.34
N ILE A 243 -102.30 -92.60 21.39
CA ILE A 243 -102.55 -93.31 20.12
C ILE A 243 -102.85 -94.79 20.42
N MET A 244 -102.07 -95.46 21.26
CA MET A 244 -102.35 -96.84 21.67
C MET A 244 -103.72 -96.97 22.36
N GLU A 245 -104.12 -96.02 23.20
CA GLU A 245 -105.45 -95.99 23.81
C GLU A 245 -106.57 -95.81 22.78
N ILE A 246 -106.38 -94.91 21.81
CA ILE A 246 -107.31 -94.69 20.70
C ILE A 246 -107.40 -95.94 19.81
N GLU A 247 -106.28 -96.56 19.47
CA GLU A 247 -106.23 -97.83 18.73
C GLU A 247 -106.97 -98.93 19.51
N ALA A 248 -106.74 -99.04 20.83
CA ALA A 248 -107.44 -100.00 21.68
C ALA A 248 -108.95 -99.72 21.83
N ALA A 249 -109.36 -98.45 21.78
CA ALA A 249 -110.77 -98.04 21.78
C ALA A 249 -111.43 -98.32 20.42
N LEU A 250 -110.75 -98.05 19.31
CA LEU A 250 -111.21 -98.36 17.95
C LEU A 250 -111.36 -99.87 17.73
N LYS A 251 -110.43 -100.67 18.27
CA LYS A 251 -110.51 -102.15 18.29
C LYS A 251 -111.71 -102.66 19.11
N ARG A 252 -112.05 -101.98 20.22
CA ARG A 252 -113.25 -102.27 21.04
C ARG A 252 -114.55 -101.83 20.35
N ALA A 253 -114.50 -100.81 19.50
CA ALA A 253 -115.65 -100.29 18.75
C ALA A 253 -115.88 -101.00 17.38
N GLY A 254 -114.98 -101.88 16.95
CA GLY A 254 -115.10 -102.63 15.68
C GLY A 254 -114.83 -101.81 14.42
N ILE A 255 -114.12 -100.67 14.54
CA ILE A 255 -113.80 -99.76 13.43
C ILE A 255 -112.40 -100.04 12.86
N MET A 256 -111.58 -100.78 13.59
CA MET A 256 -110.23 -101.21 13.22
C MET A 256 -110.05 -102.67 13.63
#